data_AF-A0A934M7J9-F1
#
_entry.id   AF-A0A934M7J9-F1
#
_cell.length_a   1.000
_cell.length_b   1.000
_cell.length_c   1.000
_cell.angle_alpha   90.00
_cell.angle_beta   90.00
_cell.angle_gamma   90.00
#
_symmetry.space_group_name_H-M   'P 1'
#
loop_
_entity.id
_entity.type
_entity.pdbx_description
1 polymer ?
#
loop_
_entity_poly.entity_id
_entity_poly.type
_entity_poly.pdbx_seq_one_letter_code
_entity_poly.pdbx_strand_id
1 'polypeptide(L)'
;MGFFRDRRRHRPDGPSGAPDRTGRAPGTDGGTDDELRSDVERILARELGASVLTDSATPQAPSPLSTARLVRWITDYGFSYFIDSDGDVGGLWHSRPFYFLLFGSDREILQVRGQWNREITIDRVEEVLEFCNDWNTERIWPKAYFRVRDDGMIQVYGEVAVDFENGADDDQLDQVLSCGLSTGAMLFDALDELYPDPAKVAP
;
A
#
# COMPACT_ATOMS: atom_id res chain seq x y z
N MET A 1 -29.78 -6.14 0.24
CA MET A 1 -29.71 -6.45 1.68
C MET A 1 -29.45 -5.15 2.43
N GLY A 2 -30.50 -4.44 2.87
CA GLY A 2 -30.33 -3.43 3.93
C GLY A 2 -30.40 -4.11 5.29
N PHE A 3 -29.87 -3.51 6.36
CA PHE A 3 -30.44 -3.53 7.73
C PHE A 3 -29.43 -2.92 8.71
N PHE A 4 -29.41 -1.59 8.84
CA PHE A 4 -29.09 -0.94 10.11
C PHE A 4 -30.29 -0.10 10.51
N ARG A 5 -31.02 -0.56 11.53
CA ARG A 5 -32.04 0.21 12.21
C ARG A 5 -31.97 -0.04 13.71
N ASP A 6 -31.58 1.04 14.38
CA ASP A 6 -31.99 1.53 15.69
C ASP A 6 -32.89 0.61 16.54
N ARG A 7 -32.42 0.31 17.76
CA ARG A 7 -33.25 -0.21 18.85
C ARG A 7 -32.91 0.48 20.16
N ARG A 8 -33.55 1.63 20.37
CA ARG A 8 -33.99 2.04 21.72
C ARG A 8 -35.02 1.03 22.25
N ARG A 9 -34.78 0.46 23.43
CA ARG A 9 -35.80 -0.12 24.33
C ARG A 9 -35.38 0.20 25.76
N HIS A 10 -36.06 1.14 26.41
CA HIS A 10 -37.30 0.98 27.18
C HIS A 10 -37.06 0.27 28.52
N ARG A 11 -37.09 1.08 29.58
CA ARG A 11 -36.98 0.74 31.00
C ARG A 11 -38.40 0.48 31.55
N PRO A 12 -38.61 -0.56 32.37
CA PRO A 12 -39.76 -0.64 33.25
C PRO A 12 -39.36 -0.41 34.72
N ASP A 13 -40.27 0.24 35.46
CA ASP A 13 -40.17 0.60 36.87
C ASP A 13 -40.63 -0.54 37.80
N GLY A 14 -39.89 -0.71 38.93
CA GLY A 14 -40.37 -1.17 40.25
C GLY A 14 -40.72 -2.68 40.44
N PRO A 15 -40.64 -3.23 41.67
CA PRO A 15 -40.92 -2.53 42.93
C PRO A 15 -39.85 -2.63 44.03
N SER A 16 -40.06 -1.74 45.01
CA SER A 16 -39.41 -1.57 46.31
C SER A 16 -39.20 -2.87 47.09
N GLY A 17 -37.99 -3.03 47.62
CA GLY A 17 -37.63 -4.07 48.59
C GLY A 17 -36.20 -3.85 49.07
N ALA A 18 -36.02 -3.11 50.16
CA ALA A 18 -34.75 -3.03 50.86
C ALA A 18 -34.61 -4.23 51.81
N PRO A 19 -33.48 -4.94 51.76
CA PRO A 19 -32.93 -5.53 52.96
C PRO A 19 -31.51 -5.01 53.21
N ASP A 20 -31.37 -4.46 54.42
CA ASP A 20 -30.26 -4.62 55.34
C ASP A 20 -28.83 -4.44 54.84
N ARG A 21 -28.26 -3.29 55.22
CA ARG A 21 -26.84 -2.96 55.07
C ARG A 21 -26.02 -3.70 56.12
N THR A 22 -25.65 -4.95 55.86
CA THR A 22 -24.48 -5.57 56.51
C THR A 22 -23.83 -6.60 55.58
N GLY A 23 -22.84 -6.16 54.79
CA GLY A 23 -22.09 -7.04 53.89
C GLY A 23 -20.85 -6.34 53.35
N ARG A 24 -19.73 -6.55 54.03
CA ARG A 24 -18.36 -6.13 53.72
C ARG A 24 -18.04 -6.19 52.22
N ALA A 25 -17.54 -5.08 51.65
CA ALA A 25 -16.93 -5.07 50.32
C ALA A 25 -15.72 -6.03 50.30
N PRO A 26 -15.57 -6.90 49.28
CA PRO A 26 -14.26 -7.46 48.98
C PRO A 26 -13.37 -6.29 48.53
N GLY A 27 -12.21 -6.15 49.16
CA GLY A 27 -11.23 -5.17 48.74
C GLY A 27 -10.89 -5.38 47.28
N THR A 28 -10.86 -4.31 46.52
CA THR A 28 -10.09 -4.26 45.29
C THR A 28 -8.62 -4.37 45.71
N ASP A 29 -8.10 -5.58 45.74
CA ASP A 29 -6.67 -5.81 45.60
C ASP A 29 -6.30 -5.39 44.17
N GLY A 30 -6.14 -4.08 43.99
CA GLY A 30 -5.44 -3.54 42.84
C GLY A 30 -3.98 -3.89 43.06
N GLY A 31 -3.55 -5.02 42.50
CA GLY A 31 -2.13 -5.32 42.36
C GLY A 31 -1.43 -4.11 41.76
N THR A 32 -0.17 -3.94 42.13
CA THR A 32 0.69 -2.89 41.56
C THR A 32 0.63 -2.98 40.02
N ASP A 33 0.76 -1.88 39.28
CA ASP A 33 0.68 -1.90 37.81
C ASP A 33 1.59 -2.98 37.18
N ASP A 34 2.74 -3.25 37.81
CA ASP A 34 3.67 -4.31 37.42
C ASP A 34 3.11 -5.74 37.62
N GLU A 35 2.32 -5.96 38.67
CA GLU A 35 1.66 -7.24 38.94
C GLU A 35 0.51 -7.48 37.97
N LEU A 36 -0.29 -6.43 37.71
CA LEU A 36 -1.36 -6.48 36.71
C LEU A 36 -0.79 -6.71 35.31
N ARG A 37 0.32 -6.06 34.98
CA ARG A 37 1.05 -6.28 33.73
C ARG A 37 1.56 -7.72 33.62
N SER A 38 2.17 -8.24 34.67
CA SER A 38 2.64 -9.64 34.71
C SER A 38 1.50 -10.65 34.58
N ASP A 39 0.35 -10.38 35.18
CA ASP A 39 -0.85 -11.21 35.07
C ASP A 39 -1.42 -11.19 33.64
N VAL A 40 -1.49 -10.02 33.01
CA VAL A 40 -1.90 -9.89 31.61
C VAL A 40 -0.94 -10.63 30.69
N GLU A 41 0.37 -10.48 30.86
CA GLU A 41 1.39 -11.20 30.09
C GLU A 41 1.24 -12.72 30.23
N ARG A 42 0.93 -13.21 31.43
CA ARG A 42 0.73 -14.64 31.71
C ARG A 42 -0.56 -15.18 31.11
N ILE A 43 -1.64 -14.39 31.13
CA ILE A 43 -2.92 -14.75 30.50
C ILE A 43 -2.75 -14.74 28.98
N LEU A 44 -2.09 -13.74 28.40
CA LEU A 44 -1.78 -13.70 26.98
C LEU A 44 -0.94 -14.91 26.57
N ALA A 45 0.12 -15.22 27.29
CA ALA A 45 0.96 -16.40 27.02
C ALA A 45 0.19 -17.73 27.12
N ARG A 46 -0.77 -17.84 28.05
CA ARG A 46 -1.60 -19.04 28.22
C ARG A 46 -2.66 -19.18 27.13
N GLU A 47 -3.38 -18.10 26.83
CA GLU A 47 -4.51 -18.12 25.90
C GLU A 47 -4.04 -18.06 24.44
N LEU A 48 -2.91 -17.42 24.17
CA LEU A 48 -2.28 -17.41 22.85
C LEU A 48 -1.28 -18.58 22.68
N GLY A 49 -0.76 -19.19 23.76
CA GLY A 49 0.31 -20.19 23.75
C GLY A 49 0.04 -21.52 23.02
N ALA A 50 -1.15 -21.73 22.45
CA ALA A 50 -1.45 -22.86 21.57
C ALA A 50 -1.81 -22.43 20.12
N SER A 51 -1.83 -21.12 19.84
CA SER A 51 -2.07 -20.53 18.53
C SER A 51 -1.23 -19.27 18.32
N VAL A 52 -0.01 -19.22 18.85
CA VAL A 52 0.98 -18.26 18.36
C VAL A 52 1.44 -18.82 17.03
N LEU A 53 0.92 -18.21 15.97
CA LEU A 53 1.51 -18.16 14.63
C LEU A 53 3.03 -18.19 14.79
N THR A 54 3.65 -19.35 14.56
CA THR A 54 5.10 -19.52 14.62
C THR A 54 5.72 -18.88 13.40
N ASP A 55 5.65 -17.55 13.34
CA ASP A 55 6.54 -16.79 12.49
C ASP A 55 7.94 -16.89 13.10
N SER A 56 8.66 -17.90 12.64
CA SER A 56 10.01 -18.24 13.10
C SER A 56 11.05 -17.39 12.39
N ALA A 57 10.64 -16.44 11.54
CA ALA A 57 11.54 -15.46 10.96
C ALA A 57 11.94 -14.46 12.04
N THR A 58 13.25 -14.24 12.20
CA THR A 58 13.71 -13.07 12.96
C THR A 58 13.37 -11.86 12.10
N PRO A 59 12.48 -10.94 12.54
CA PRO A 59 12.13 -9.78 11.72
C PRO A 59 13.40 -8.98 11.43
N GLN A 60 13.71 -8.77 10.16
CA GLN A 60 14.81 -7.91 9.77
C GLN A 60 14.43 -6.49 10.19
N ALA A 61 15.29 -5.82 10.98
CA ALA A 61 15.03 -4.46 11.38
C ALA A 61 14.92 -3.56 10.13
N PRO A 62 13.91 -2.67 10.05
CA PRO A 62 13.81 -1.70 8.97
C PRO A 62 15.11 -0.90 8.87
N SER A 63 15.58 -0.73 7.64
CA SER A 63 16.75 0.09 7.35
C SER A 63 16.37 1.20 6.36
N PRO A 64 17.07 2.34 6.36
CA PRO A 64 16.80 3.42 5.43
C PRO A 64 16.81 2.93 3.96
N LEU A 65 16.04 3.61 3.13
CA LEU A 65 16.11 3.38 1.69
C LEU A 65 17.45 3.85 1.13
N SER A 66 17.87 3.25 0.02
CA SER A 66 18.99 3.75 -0.76
C SER A 66 18.92 3.22 -2.18
N THR A 67 19.51 3.96 -3.12
CA THR A 67 19.71 3.52 -4.50
C THR A 67 20.42 2.16 -4.56
N ALA A 68 21.36 1.89 -3.65
CA ALA A 68 22.05 0.61 -3.57
C ALA A 68 21.12 -0.56 -3.23
N ARG A 69 20.14 -0.35 -2.33
CA ARG A 69 19.12 -1.37 -2.02
C ARG A 69 18.20 -1.63 -3.21
N LEU A 70 17.81 -0.58 -3.94
CA LEU A 70 17.02 -0.72 -5.18
C LEU A 70 17.79 -1.48 -6.25
N VAL A 71 19.04 -1.11 -6.51
CA VAL A 71 19.91 -1.79 -7.46
C VAL A 71 20.11 -3.26 -7.11
N ARG A 72 20.33 -3.56 -5.82
CA ARG A 72 20.43 -4.94 -5.33
C ARG A 72 19.16 -5.71 -5.64
N TRP A 73 18.00 -5.19 -5.25
CA TRP A 73 16.70 -5.82 -5.52
C TRP A 73 16.49 -6.09 -7.03
N ILE A 74 16.74 -5.09 -7.89
CA ILE A 74 16.61 -5.23 -9.34
C ILE A 74 17.56 -6.31 -9.88
N THR A 75 18.79 -6.34 -9.40
CA THR A 75 19.82 -7.30 -9.82
C THR A 75 19.47 -8.72 -9.37
N ASP A 76 18.97 -8.89 -8.15
CA ASP A 76 18.59 -10.19 -7.58
C ASP A 76 17.43 -10.83 -8.37
N TYR A 77 16.51 -10.01 -8.88
CA TYR A 77 15.46 -10.48 -9.78
C TYR A 77 15.90 -10.64 -11.26
N GLY A 78 17.14 -10.28 -11.60
CA GLY A 78 17.68 -10.45 -12.96
C GLY A 78 17.24 -9.39 -13.97
N PHE A 79 16.80 -8.22 -13.51
CA PHE A 79 16.39 -7.14 -14.40
C PHE A 79 17.59 -6.29 -14.85
N SER A 80 17.51 -5.84 -16.11
CA SER A 80 18.43 -4.83 -16.63
C SER A 80 17.98 -3.45 -16.18
N TYR A 81 18.93 -2.63 -15.72
CA TYR A 81 18.68 -1.24 -15.32
C TYR A 81 19.75 -0.30 -15.83
N PHE A 82 19.43 0.98 -15.81
CA PHE A 82 20.35 2.09 -15.99
C PHE A 82 20.19 3.08 -14.84
N ILE A 83 21.19 3.92 -14.66
CA ILE A 83 21.14 5.07 -13.75
C ILE A 83 21.27 6.31 -14.63
N ASP A 84 20.34 7.25 -14.51
CA ASP A 84 20.38 8.49 -15.30
C ASP A 84 21.32 9.55 -14.69
N SER A 85 21.33 10.76 -15.28
CA SER A 85 22.18 11.85 -14.84
C SER A 85 21.86 12.36 -13.43
N ASP A 86 20.64 12.13 -12.97
CA ASP A 86 20.16 12.58 -11.66
C ASP A 86 20.36 11.51 -10.58
N GLY A 87 20.83 10.32 -10.99
CA GLY A 87 21.10 9.19 -10.10
C GLY A 87 19.89 8.29 -9.88
N ASP A 88 18.82 8.49 -10.66
CA ASP A 88 17.60 7.71 -10.57
C ASP A 88 17.74 6.40 -11.34
N VAL A 89 17.12 5.34 -10.81
CA VAL A 89 17.23 4.01 -11.40
C VAL A 89 16.06 3.79 -12.36
N GLY A 90 16.37 3.49 -13.62
CA GLY A 90 15.38 3.18 -14.65
C GLY A 90 15.59 1.79 -15.24
N GLY A 91 14.55 1.21 -15.82
CA GLY A 91 14.61 -0.09 -16.47
C GLY A 91 13.43 -0.35 -17.39
N LEU A 92 13.48 -1.46 -18.11
CA LEU A 92 12.37 -1.94 -18.92
C LEU A 92 11.68 -3.12 -18.25
N TRP A 93 10.37 -3.03 -18.12
CA TRP A 93 9.49 -4.08 -17.64
C TRP A 93 8.46 -4.43 -18.69
N HIS A 94 8.47 -5.66 -19.23
CA HIS A 94 7.58 -6.04 -20.33
C HIS A 94 7.61 -5.04 -21.51
N SER A 95 8.80 -4.54 -21.86
CA SER A 95 9.02 -3.49 -22.87
C SER A 95 8.43 -2.11 -22.54
N ARG A 96 8.06 -1.87 -21.28
CA ARG A 96 7.56 -0.59 -20.78
C ARG A 96 8.58 0.04 -19.84
N PRO A 97 8.90 1.35 -19.98
CA PRO A 97 9.83 2.03 -19.10
C PRO A 97 9.24 2.21 -17.69
N PHE A 98 10.05 1.84 -16.69
CA PHE A 98 9.78 2.08 -15.28
C PHE A 98 10.98 2.76 -14.62
N TYR A 99 10.68 3.63 -13.65
CA TYR A 99 11.65 4.38 -12.87
C TYR A 99 11.39 4.15 -11.38
N PHE A 100 12.47 4.03 -10.61
CA PHE A 100 12.49 3.86 -9.17
C PHE A 100 13.18 5.09 -8.56
N LEU A 101 12.35 6.00 -8.06
CA LEU A 101 12.77 7.33 -7.64
C LEU A 101 12.76 7.39 -6.11
N LEU A 102 13.74 8.08 -5.54
CA LEU A 102 13.79 8.36 -4.10
C LEU A 102 13.66 9.87 -3.89
N PHE A 103 12.57 10.28 -3.25
CA PHE A 103 12.29 11.68 -2.90
C PHE A 103 12.41 11.89 -1.39
N GLY A 104 12.29 13.15 -0.98
CA GLY A 104 12.42 13.57 0.41
C GLY A 104 13.84 14.04 0.74
N SER A 105 13.99 14.70 1.89
CA SER A 105 15.29 15.26 2.28
C SER A 105 16.28 14.15 2.64
N ASP A 106 15.77 13.03 3.12
CA ASP A 106 16.53 11.85 3.55
C ASP A 106 16.38 10.68 2.55
N ARG A 107 15.78 10.93 1.37
CA ARG A 107 15.50 9.93 0.33
C ARG A 107 14.58 8.81 0.81
N GLU A 108 13.64 9.18 1.66
CA GLU A 108 12.74 8.29 2.40
C GLU A 108 11.46 7.93 1.64
N ILE A 109 11.08 8.67 0.60
CA ILE A 109 9.88 8.39 -0.19
C ILE A 109 10.27 7.59 -1.43
N LEU A 110 9.85 6.33 -1.50
CA LEU A 110 9.99 5.50 -2.69
C LEU A 110 8.84 5.75 -3.66
N GLN A 111 9.15 6.05 -4.92
CA GLN A 111 8.19 6.05 -6.01
C GLN A 111 8.57 5.04 -7.08
N VAL A 112 7.63 4.15 -7.41
CA VAL A 112 7.69 3.29 -8.60
C VAL A 112 6.80 3.94 -9.67
N ARG A 113 7.41 4.46 -10.73
CA ARG A 113 6.71 5.17 -11.81
C ARG A 113 6.89 4.43 -13.12
N GLY A 114 5.79 3.89 -13.64
CA GLY A 114 5.71 3.40 -15.00
C GLY A 114 5.33 4.49 -15.97
N GLN A 115 5.73 4.33 -17.22
CA GLN A 115 5.29 5.15 -18.35
C GLN A 115 4.78 4.22 -19.45
N TRP A 116 3.60 4.53 -20.00
CA TRP A 116 3.08 3.78 -21.14
C TRP A 116 3.99 3.98 -22.35
N ASN A 117 4.33 2.93 -23.08
CA ASN A 117 5.34 2.97 -24.15
C ASN A 117 4.81 3.57 -25.47
N ARG A 118 3.64 4.20 -25.45
CA ARG A 118 2.96 4.81 -26.59
C ARG A 118 2.44 6.19 -26.21
N GLU A 119 2.12 6.96 -27.23
CA GLU A 119 1.70 8.35 -27.12
C GLU A 119 0.35 8.56 -27.80
N ILE A 120 -0.43 9.49 -27.28
CA ILE A 120 -1.79 9.80 -27.75
C ILE A 120 -1.82 11.26 -28.19
N THR A 121 -2.47 11.59 -29.30
CA THR A 121 -2.68 13.01 -29.66
C THR A 121 -3.49 13.73 -28.57
N ILE A 122 -3.19 15.01 -28.32
CA ILE A 122 -3.98 15.87 -27.43
C ILE A 122 -5.45 15.94 -27.81
N ASP A 123 -5.82 15.65 -29.06
CA ASP A 123 -7.22 15.62 -29.51
C ASP A 123 -8.08 14.60 -28.73
N ARG A 124 -7.45 13.61 -28.07
CA ARG A 124 -8.13 12.61 -27.23
C ARG A 124 -7.99 12.87 -25.73
N VAL A 125 -7.65 14.10 -25.33
CA VAL A 125 -7.39 14.45 -23.92
C VAL A 125 -8.57 14.13 -22.99
N GLU A 126 -9.81 14.35 -23.43
CA GLU A 126 -11.01 14.07 -22.63
C GLU A 126 -11.15 12.59 -22.33
N GLU A 127 -10.89 11.73 -23.32
CA GLU A 127 -10.94 10.27 -23.18
C GLU A 127 -9.83 9.75 -22.25
N VAL A 128 -8.61 10.28 -22.36
CA VAL A 128 -7.50 9.89 -21.47
C VAL A 128 -7.76 10.36 -20.04
N LEU A 129 -8.37 11.53 -19.86
CA LEU A 129 -8.77 12.05 -18.55
C LEU A 129 -9.84 11.16 -17.90
N GLU A 130 -10.88 10.79 -18.65
CA GLU A 130 -11.92 9.86 -18.19
C GLU A 130 -11.31 8.51 -17.79
N PHE A 131 -10.47 7.92 -18.65
CA PHE A 131 -9.76 6.69 -18.35
C PHE A 131 -8.96 6.76 -17.04
N CYS A 132 -8.18 7.85 -16.83
CA CYS A 132 -7.40 8.01 -15.60
C CYS A 132 -8.30 8.17 -14.37
N ASN A 133 -9.42 8.91 -14.49
CA ASN A 133 -10.36 9.11 -13.40
C ASN A 133 -11.06 7.81 -13.00
N ASP A 134 -11.52 7.03 -13.98
CA ASP A 134 -12.15 5.74 -13.75
C ASP A 134 -11.17 4.76 -13.11
N TRP A 135 -9.93 4.71 -13.60
CA TRP A 135 -8.87 3.90 -13.00
C TRP A 135 -8.66 4.25 -11.53
N ASN A 136 -8.45 5.54 -11.24
CA ASN A 136 -8.17 6.03 -9.88
C ASN A 136 -9.38 5.91 -8.94
N THR A 137 -10.60 5.87 -9.47
CA THR A 137 -11.82 5.67 -8.68
C THR A 137 -12.03 4.20 -8.32
N GLU A 138 -11.69 3.29 -9.22
CA GLU A 138 -11.98 1.87 -9.08
C GLU A 138 -10.82 1.05 -8.50
N ARG A 139 -9.58 1.55 -8.58
CA ARG A 139 -8.38 0.85 -8.07
C ARG A 139 -7.61 1.70 -7.07
N ILE A 140 -7.03 1.03 -6.09
CA ILE A 140 -6.12 1.67 -5.11
C ILE A 140 -4.78 2.03 -5.77
N TRP A 141 -4.27 1.17 -6.65
CA TRP A 141 -2.97 1.32 -7.30
C TRP A 141 -3.00 0.96 -8.78
N PRO A 142 -2.11 1.56 -9.59
CA PRO A 142 -1.36 2.78 -9.28
C PRO A 142 -2.27 4.03 -9.39
N LYS A 143 -1.76 5.19 -8.96
CA LYS A 143 -2.34 6.47 -9.38
C LYS A 143 -2.01 6.69 -10.86
N ALA A 144 -3.03 6.80 -11.69
CA ALA A 144 -2.94 7.09 -13.11
C ALA A 144 -3.02 8.60 -13.38
N TYR A 145 -2.14 9.11 -14.24
CA TYR A 145 -2.19 10.49 -14.72
C TYR A 145 -1.48 10.60 -16.06
N PHE A 146 -1.61 11.75 -16.72
CA PHE A 146 -0.91 12.00 -17.97
C PHE A 146 -0.27 13.38 -17.98
N ARG A 147 0.66 13.58 -18.91
CA ARG A 147 1.25 14.88 -19.24
C ARG A 147 1.08 15.14 -20.72
N VAL A 148 0.68 16.36 -21.06
CA VAL A 148 0.76 16.88 -22.43
C VAL A 148 2.16 17.45 -22.61
N ARG A 149 2.86 17.01 -23.64
CA ARG A 149 4.18 17.52 -24.01
C ARG A 149 4.06 18.68 -25.01
N ASP A 150 5.17 19.37 -25.23
CA ASP A 150 5.23 20.55 -26.11
C ASP A 150 4.90 20.24 -27.58
N ASP A 151 5.03 18.97 -28.00
CA ASP A 151 4.68 18.49 -29.34
C ASP A 151 3.18 18.14 -29.49
N GLY A 152 2.37 18.38 -28.45
CA GLY A 152 0.94 18.06 -28.45
C GLY A 152 0.65 16.58 -28.22
N MET A 153 1.64 15.79 -27.82
CA MET A 153 1.44 14.38 -27.47
C MET A 153 1.22 14.20 -25.98
N ILE A 154 0.29 13.31 -25.64
CA ILE A 154 -0.03 12.87 -24.30
C ILE A 154 0.80 11.64 -23.98
N GLN A 155 1.47 11.69 -22.84
CA GLN A 155 2.17 10.57 -22.22
C GLN A 155 1.45 10.18 -20.91
N VAL A 156 1.02 8.92 -20.82
CA VAL A 156 0.34 8.38 -19.62
C VAL A 156 1.35 7.71 -18.69
N TYR A 157 1.14 7.87 -17.38
CA TYR A 157 1.97 7.36 -16.30
C TYR A 157 1.10 6.66 -15.25
N GLY A 158 1.69 5.67 -14.60
CA GLY A 158 1.17 5.07 -13.38
C GLY A 158 2.21 5.17 -12.28
N GLU A 159 1.85 5.66 -11.09
CA GLU A 159 2.77 5.70 -9.96
C GLU A 159 2.20 5.09 -8.68
N VAL A 160 3.06 4.36 -7.98
CA VAL A 160 2.87 3.96 -6.58
C VAL A 160 3.97 4.67 -5.78
N ALA A 161 3.58 5.34 -4.70
CA ALA A 161 4.53 6.04 -3.84
C ALA A 161 4.24 5.70 -2.37
N VAL A 162 5.30 5.42 -1.62
CA VAL A 162 5.23 5.06 -0.19
C VAL A 162 6.33 5.81 0.55
N ASP A 163 5.95 6.38 1.69
CA ASP A 163 6.87 7.02 2.62
C ASP A 163 7.44 5.98 3.58
N PHE A 164 8.78 5.84 3.57
CA PHE A 164 9.55 4.98 4.45
C PHE A 164 10.48 5.81 5.35
N GLU A 165 9.97 6.90 5.94
CA GLU A 165 10.67 7.74 6.92
C GLU A 165 11.40 6.93 8.00
N ASN A 166 10.80 5.81 8.44
CA ASN A 166 11.37 4.93 9.47
C ASN A 166 12.13 3.72 8.90
N GLY A 167 12.43 3.73 7.61
CA GLY A 167 13.04 2.62 6.88
C GLY A 167 12.05 1.52 6.47
N ALA A 168 12.57 0.57 5.70
CA ALA A 168 11.85 -0.62 5.25
C ALA A 168 12.73 -1.86 5.48
N ASP A 169 12.14 -2.98 5.86
CA ASP A 169 12.80 -4.28 5.68
C ASP A 169 12.81 -4.69 4.20
N ASP A 170 13.42 -5.84 3.88
CA ASP A 170 13.56 -6.28 2.49
C ASP A 170 12.23 -6.84 1.92
N ASP A 171 11.34 -7.40 2.75
CA ASP A 171 10.03 -7.92 2.33
C ASP A 171 9.04 -6.79 2.04
N GLN A 172 9.05 -5.73 2.86
CA GLN A 172 8.28 -4.50 2.64
C GLN A 172 8.71 -3.81 1.35
N LEU A 173 10.03 -3.71 1.13
CA LEU A 173 10.58 -3.13 -0.09
C LEU A 173 10.17 -3.95 -1.30
N ASP A 174 10.31 -5.28 -1.22
CA ASP A 174 9.87 -6.21 -2.26
C ASP A 174 8.39 -6.06 -2.61
N GLN A 175 7.53 -6.02 -1.59
CA GLN A 175 6.09 -5.91 -1.77
C GLN A 175 5.72 -4.61 -2.51
N VAL A 176 6.32 -3.47 -2.15
CA VAL A 176 6.02 -2.19 -2.79
C VAL A 176 6.55 -2.14 -4.23
N LEU A 177 7.76 -2.63 -4.48
CA LEU A 177 8.35 -2.68 -5.82
C LEU A 177 7.55 -3.59 -6.75
N SER A 178 7.23 -4.80 -6.29
CA SER A 178 6.41 -5.77 -7.01
C SER A 178 5.00 -5.25 -7.26
N CYS A 179 4.39 -4.58 -6.27
CA CYS A 179 3.08 -3.94 -6.41
C CYS A 179 3.12 -2.86 -7.49
N GLY A 180 4.09 -1.94 -7.44
CA GLY A 180 4.22 -0.85 -8.41
C GLY A 180 4.41 -1.35 -9.85
N LEU A 181 5.25 -2.36 -10.04
CA LEU A 181 5.47 -2.96 -11.37
C LEU A 181 4.24 -3.69 -11.89
N SER A 182 3.62 -4.53 -11.06
CA SER A 182 2.49 -5.37 -11.48
C SER A 182 1.24 -4.53 -11.75
N THR A 183 0.90 -3.62 -10.84
CA THR A 183 -0.27 -2.76 -11.01
C THR A 183 -0.06 -1.72 -12.10
N GLY A 184 1.16 -1.21 -12.27
CA GLY A 184 1.53 -0.37 -13.42
C GLY A 184 1.38 -1.11 -14.75
N ALA A 185 1.80 -2.38 -14.82
CA ALA A 185 1.57 -3.20 -16.01
C ALA A 185 0.07 -3.37 -16.30
N MET A 186 -0.76 -3.62 -15.28
CA MET A 186 -2.22 -3.73 -15.45
C MET A 186 -2.85 -2.43 -15.99
N LEU A 187 -2.43 -1.26 -15.50
CA LEU A 187 -2.89 0.03 -16.03
C LEU A 187 -2.60 0.16 -17.53
N PHE A 188 -1.38 -0.22 -17.92
CA PHE A 188 -0.93 -0.10 -19.29
C PHE A 188 -1.51 -1.18 -20.22
N ASP A 189 -1.87 -2.35 -19.68
CA ASP A 189 -2.64 -3.35 -20.41
C ASP A 189 -4.05 -2.83 -20.71
N ALA A 190 -4.70 -2.18 -19.75
CA ALA A 190 -5.99 -1.54 -19.97
C ALA A 190 -5.91 -0.39 -21.01
N LEU A 191 -4.80 0.36 -21.06
CA LEU A 191 -4.56 1.32 -22.14
C LEU A 191 -4.35 0.65 -23.49
N ASP A 192 -3.63 -0.47 -23.55
CA ASP A 192 -3.44 -1.22 -24.80
C ASP A 192 -4.77 -1.80 -25.33
N GLU A 193 -5.70 -2.14 -24.44
CA GLU A 193 -7.07 -2.53 -24.80
C GLU A 193 -7.90 -1.35 -25.32
N LEU A 194 -7.80 -0.19 -24.67
CA LEU A 194 -8.50 1.04 -25.08
C LEU A 194 -7.95 1.61 -26.40
N TYR A 195 -6.65 1.47 -26.61
CA TYR A 195 -5.92 1.91 -27.79
C TYR A 195 -5.22 0.73 -28.47
N PRO A 196 -5.92 -0.16 -29.18
CA PRO A 196 -5.28 -1.29 -29.84
C PRO A 196 -4.13 -0.86 -30.74
N ASP A 197 -3.09 -1.69 -30.81
CA ASP A 197 -1.95 -1.45 -31.69
C ASP A 197 -2.38 -1.62 -33.15
N PRO A 198 -2.34 -0.55 -33.99
CA PRO A 198 -2.75 -0.64 -35.38
C PRO A 198 -1.90 -1.64 -36.18
N ALA A 199 -0.64 -1.90 -35.77
CA ALA A 199 0.21 -2.89 -36.42
C ALA A 199 -0.22 -4.35 -36.14
N LYS A 200 -1.06 -4.58 -35.13
CA LYS A 200 -1.65 -5.90 -34.84
C LYS A 200 -2.93 -6.16 -35.64
N VAL A 201 -3.46 -5.16 -36.34
CA VAL A 201 -4.66 -5.27 -37.17
C VAL A 201 -4.22 -5.48 -38.62
N ALA A 202 -4.83 -6.45 -39.31
CA ALA A 202 -4.58 -6.63 -40.75
C ALA A 202 -5.08 -5.39 -41.53
N PRO A 203 -4.34 -4.94 -42.56
CA PRO A 203 -4.69 -3.75 -43.34
C PRO A 203 -6.01 -3.86 -44.11
#